data_AF-A0A3D2IKR6-F1
#
_entry.id   AF-A0A3D2IKR6-F1
#
_cell.length_a   1.000
_cell.length_b   1.000
_cell.length_c   1.000
_cell.angle_alpha   90.00
_cell.angle_beta   90.00
_cell.angle_gamma   90.00
#
_symmetry.space_group_name_H-M   'P 1'
#
loop_
_entity.id
_entity.type
_entity.pdbx_description
1 polymer ?
#
loop_
_entity_poly.entity_id
_entity_poly.type
_entity_poly.pdbx_seq_one_letter_code
_entity_poly.pdbx_strand_id
1 'polypeptide(L)'
;FSGFEDIAERFLKIINDEVYQSTIAGRPFEDMVKNIRQHINGVYQRSNTREINELVDFINENKFDNSKKVEVEEAIRKLHTQYASDRAGNNLRRYSGQIAHDSVMQFHGQFTVSKAKEAGLKHYRYTGTLVRDSRPFCVNMLNKVLTEKEIRDIWNNQGWQGKSTGDPFIVRGGYRCRHTWIPTDPKWDI
;
A
#
# COMPACT_ATOMS: atom_id res chain seq x y z
N PHE A 1 10.59 -11.93 -6.40
CA PHE A 1 9.67 -11.01 -5.72
C PHE A 1 8.36 -10.80 -6.51
N SER A 2 8.13 -11.53 -7.62
CA SER A 2 6.94 -11.40 -8.50
C SER A 2 5.61 -11.82 -7.86
N GLY A 3 5.59 -12.85 -7.01
CA GLY A 3 4.34 -13.29 -6.36
C GLY A 3 3.74 -12.27 -5.38
N PHE A 4 4.51 -11.29 -4.90
CA PHE A 4 3.98 -10.16 -4.11
C PHE A 4 3.34 -9.10 -5.01
N GLU A 5 3.82 -8.93 -6.24
CA GLU A 5 3.24 -7.99 -7.22
C GLU A 5 1.86 -8.47 -7.65
N ASP A 6 1.65 -9.76 -7.91
CA ASP A 6 0.38 -10.28 -8.42
C ASP A 6 -0.78 -10.18 -7.38
N ILE A 7 -0.47 -10.42 -6.10
CA ILE A 7 -1.42 -10.16 -5.01
C ILE A 7 -1.65 -8.66 -4.82
N ALA A 8 -0.57 -7.87 -4.86
CA ALA A 8 -0.67 -6.43 -4.72
C ALA A 8 -1.50 -5.83 -5.86
N GLU A 9 -1.35 -6.31 -7.10
CA GLU A 9 -2.15 -5.92 -8.26
C GLU A 9 -3.61 -6.32 -8.11
N ARG A 10 -3.89 -7.54 -7.62
CA ARG A 10 -5.28 -7.97 -7.36
C ARG A 10 -5.93 -7.15 -6.24
N PHE A 11 -5.20 -6.84 -5.18
CA PHE A 11 -5.70 -5.95 -4.12
C PHE A 11 -5.81 -4.51 -4.58
N LEU A 12 -4.85 -3.99 -5.34
CA LEU A 12 -4.91 -2.67 -5.95
C LEU A 12 -6.12 -2.56 -6.87
N LYS A 13 -6.42 -3.60 -7.65
CA LYS A 13 -7.62 -3.66 -8.48
C LYS A 13 -8.89 -3.65 -7.64
N ILE A 14 -9.00 -4.52 -6.64
CA ILE A 14 -10.18 -4.57 -5.76
C ILE A 14 -10.38 -3.24 -5.02
N ILE A 15 -9.28 -2.61 -4.59
CA ILE A 15 -9.31 -1.34 -3.87
C ILE A 15 -9.65 -0.20 -4.83
N ASN A 16 -9.05 -0.15 -6.02
CA ASN A 16 -9.43 0.82 -7.05
C ASN A 16 -10.90 0.68 -7.44
N ASP A 17 -11.37 -0.54 -7.65
CA ASP A 17 -12.76 -0.82 -8.01
C ASP A 17 -13.71 -0.39 -6.87
N GLU A 18 -13.47 -0.82 -5.61
CA GLU A 18 -14.33 -0.46 -4.47
C GLU A 18 -14.33 1.05 -4.21
N VAL A 19 -13.19 1.69 -4.37
CA VAL A 19 -13.07 3.12 -4.12
C VAL A 19 -13.70 3.93 -5.25
N TYR A 20 -13.50 3.54 -6.51
CA TYR A 20 -14.17 4.17 -7.65
C TYR A 20 -15.68 4.06 -7.51
N GLN A 21 -16.18 2.86 -7.18
CA GLN A 21 -17.61 2.62 -6.94
C GLN A 21 -18.13 3.42 -5.73
N SER A 22 -17.37 3.48 -4.64
CA SER A 22 -17.76 4.25 -3.44
C SER A 22 -17.81 5.75 -3.70
N THR A 23 -16.91 6.26 -4.55
CA THR A 23 -16.87 7.67 -4.94
C THR A 23 -18.09 8.04 -5.80
N ILE A 24 -18.43 7.20 -6.79
CA ILE A 24 -19.61 7.42 -7.64
C ILE A 24 -20.90 7.30 -6.84
N ALA A 25 -20.99 6.28 -5.97
CA ALA A 25 -22.17 6.00 -5.20
C ALA A 25 -22.31 6.88 -3.93
N GLY A 26 -21.36 7.77 -3.65
CA GLY A 26 -21.36 8.62 -2.46
C GLY A 26 -21.36 7.83 -1.14
N ARG A 27 -20.72 6.65 -1.12
CA ARG A 27 -20.73 5.77 0.04
C ARG A 27 -19.93 6.36 1.21
N PRO A 28 -20.37 6.17 2.46
CA PRO A 28 -19.58 6.52 3.63
C PRO A 28 -18.20 5.85 3.63
N PHE A 29 -17.18 6.59 4.06
CA PHE A 29 -15.80 6.10 4.13
C PHE A 29 -15.66 4.82 4.97
N GLU A 30 -16.44 4.69 6.03
CA GLU A 30 -16.43 3.52 6.91
C GLU A 30 -16.88 2.23 6.20
N ASP A 31 -17.87 2.34 5.30
CA ASP A 31 -18.39 1.22 4.53
C ASP A 31 -17.40 0.78 3.45
N MET A 32 -16.74 1.74 2.79
CA MET A 32 -15.66 1.45 1.85
C MET A 32 -14.52 0.71 2.55
N VAL A 33 -14.10 1.17 3.74
CA VAL A 33 -13.06 0.50 4.54
C VAL A 33 -13.50 -0.89 4.98
N LYS A 34 -14.77 -1.06 5.39
CA LYS A 34 -15.34 -2.35 5.76
C LYS A 34 -15.35 -3.32 4.58
N ASN A 35 -15.74 -2.88 3.39
CA ASN A 35 -15.77 -3.71 2.18
C ASN A 35 -14.37 -4.13 1.74
N ILE A 36 -13.40 -3.21 1.75
CA ILE A 36 -11.99 -3.54 1.49
C ILE A 36 -11.51 -4.58 2.50
N ARG A 37 -11.79 -4.40 3.80
CA ARG A 37 -11.44 -5.37 4.85
C ARG A 37 -12.11 -6.72 4.65
N GLN A 38 -13.37 -6.77 4.21
CA GLN A 38 -14.08 -8.01 3.94
C GLN A 38 -13.51 -8.75 2.73
N HIS A 39 -13.17 -8.04 1.65
CA HIS A 39 -12.52 -8.63 0.48
C HIS A 39 -11.12 -9.14 0.81
N ILE A 40 -10.36 -8.39 1.62
CA ILE A 40 -9.10 -8.85 2.17
C ILE A 40 -9.39 -10.11 2.99
N ASN A 41 -10.15 -10.04 4.08
CA ASN A 41 -10.40 -11.15 5.01
C ASN A 41 -11.02 -12.40 4.39
N GLY A 42 -11.88 -12.26 3.37
CA GLY A 42 -12.47 -13.36 2.61
C GLY A 42 -11.43 -14.20 1.88
N VAL A 43 -10.27 -13.62 1.54
CA VAL A 43 -9.11 -14.32 0.95
C VAL A 43 -8.29 -15.07 2.03
N TYR A 44 -8.38 -14.72 3.32
CA TYR A 44 -7.55 -15.32 4.40
C TYR A 44 -8.30 -16.36 5.26
N GLN A 45 -9.33 -17.04 4.73
CA GLN A 45 -9.92 -18.18 5.42
C GLN A 45 -8.95 -19.36 5.35
N ARG A 46 -8.25 -19.66 6.46
CA ARG A 46 -7.38 -20.83 6.59
C ARG A 46 -8.23 -22.09 6.52
N SER A 47 -8.25 -22.74 5.36
CA SER A 47 -9.05 -23.95 5.13
C SER A 47 -8.21 -25.22 5.03
N ASN A 48 -6.91 -25.18 4.70
CA ASN A 48 -6.12 -26.41 4.54
C ASN A 48 -4.64 -26.29 4.94
N THR A 49 -4.31 -26.63 6.20
CA THR A 49 -2.92 -26.52 6.73
C THR A 49 -1.97 -27.54 6.10
N ARG A 50 -2.47 -28.69 5.64
CA ARG A 50 -1.64 -29.74 5.03
C ARG A 50 -1.08 -29.31 3.68
N GLU A 51 -1.96 -28.80 2.82
CA GLU A 51 -1.60 -28.36 1.46
C GLU A 51 -0.67 -27.12 1.47
N ILE A 52 -0.78 -26.27 2.50
CA ILE A 52 0.19 -25.18 2.74
C ILE A 52 1.59 -25.74 2.97
N ASN A 53 1.72 -26.76 3.83
CA ASN A 53 3.02 -27.35 4.16
C ASN A 53 3.62 -28.06 2.93
N GLU A 54 2.82 -28.82 2.20
CA GLU A 54 3.25 -29.49 0.95
C GLU A 54 3.81 -28.49 -0.08
N LEU A 55 3.16 -27.33 -0.25
CA LEU A 55 3.64 -26.28 -1.14
C LEU A 55 4.93 -25.61 -0.63
N VAL A 56 5.06 -25.40 0.68
CA VAL A 56 6.27 -24.84 1.29
C VAL A 56 7.46 -25.79 1.13
N ASP A 57 7.24 -27.09 1.33
CA ASP A 57 8.26 -28.12 1.17
C ASP A 57 8.73 -28.19 -0.29
N PHE A 58 7.80 -28.22 -1.24
CA PHE A 58 8.10 -28.16 -2.67
C PHE A 58 8.93 -26.93 -3.05
N ILE A 59 8.58 -25.74 -2.55
CA ILE A 59 9.35 -24.51 -2.80
C ILE A 59 10.76 -24.63 -2.22
N ASN A 60 10.90 -25.14 -0.98
CA ASN A 60 12.20 -25.22 -0.32
C ASN A 60 13.15 -26.19 -1.01
N GLU A 61 12.63 -27.30 -1.52
CA GLU A 61 13.39 -28.32 -2.25
C GLU A 61 13.82 -27.84 -3.65
N ASN A 62 12.96 -27.07 -4.33
CA ASN A 62 13.15 -26.78 -5.75
C ASN A 62 13.54 -25.32 -6.05
N LYS A 63 13.64 -24.43 -5.04
CA LYS A 63 13.98 -22.99 -5.23
C LYS A 63 15.31 -22.69 -5.93
N PHE A 64 16.24 -23.64 -5.94
CA PHE A 64 17.54 -23.50 -6.60
C PHE A 64 17.61 -24.25 -7.93
N ASP A 65 16.55 -24.99 -8.29
CA ASP A 65 16.46 -25.71 -9.56
C ASP A 65 15.88 -24.78 -10.63
N ASN A 66 16.73 -24.35 -11.57
CA ASN A 66 16.32 -23.49 -12.66
C ASN A 66 15.29 -24.15 -13.61
N SER A 67 15.24 -25.48 -13.68
CA SER A 67 14.27 -26.19 -14.53
C SER A 67 12.85 -26.11 -13.99
N LYS A 68 12.70 -25.96 -12.66
CA LYS A 68 11.42 -25.93 -11.95
C LYS A 68 11.00 -24.52 -11.53
N LYS A 69 11.69 -23.50 -12.02
CA LYS A 69 11.45 -22.10 -11.64
C LYS A 69 9.99 -21.68 -11.82
N VAL A 70 9.37 -22.08 -12.93
CA VAL A 70 7.96 -21.76 -13.24
C VAL A 70 7.01 -22.41 -12.23
N GLU A 71 7.24 -23.68 -11.90
CA GLU A 71 6.41 -24.43 -10.94
C GLU A 71 6.58 -23.91 -9.51
N VAL A 72 7.80 -23.50 -9.14
CA VAL A 72 8.07 -22.84 -7.86
C VAL A 72 7.36 -21.49 -7.78
N GLU A 73 7.38 -20.69 -8.86
CA GLU A 73 6.63 -19.43 -8.92
C GLU A 73 5.12 -19.66 -8.81
N GLU A 74 4.60 -20.71 -9.45
CA GLU A 74 3.19 -21.08 -9.35
C GLU A 74 2.79 -21.58 -7.95
N ALA A 75 3.63 -22.38 -7.29
CA ALA A 75 3.42 -22.81 -5.91
C ALA A 75 3.40 -21.60 -4.95
N ILE A 76 4.30 -20.64 -5.15
CA ILE A 76 4.30 -19.36 -4.41
C ILE A 76 3.00 -18.61 -4.67
N ARG A 77 2.55 -18.50 -5.93
CA ARG A 77 1.29 -17.84 -6.30
C ARG A 77 0.08 -18.52 -5.65
N LYS A 78 0.07 -19.85 -5.55
CA LYS A 78 -0.99 -20.62 -4.90
C LYS A 78 -1.03 -20.37 -3.38
N LEU A 79 0.14 -20.41 -2.70
CA LEU A 79 0.27 -20.04 -1.28
C LEU A 79 -0.29 -18.64 -1.00
N HIS A 80 0.05 -17.71 -1.90
CA HIS A 80 -0.31 -16.31 -1.85
C HIS A 80 -1.80 -16.04 -2.07
N THR A 81 -2.40 -16.67 -3.09
CA THR A 81 -3.77 -16.35 -3.54
C THR A 81 -4.86 -17.23 -2.92
N GLN A 82 -4.58 -18.51 -2.65
CA GLN A 82 -5.57 -19.46 -2.12
C GLN A 82 -5.49 -19.61 -0.61
N TYR A 83 -4.28 -19.53 -0.03
CA TYR A 83 -4.05 -19.78 1.40
C TYR A 83 -3.63 -18.54 2.19
N ALA A 84 -3.44 -17.42 1.48
CA ALA A 84 -2.96 -16.17 2.03
C ALA A 84 -1.79 -16.38 3.02
N SER A 85 -0.80 -17.15 2.59
CA SER A 85 0.38 -17.53 3.35
C SER A 85 1.64 -17.17 2.57
N ASP A 86 2.70 -16.75 3.25
CA ASP A 86 3.98 -16.46 2.57
C ASP A 86 4.70 -17.75 2.16
N ARG A 87 5.82 -17.61 1.44
CA ARG A 87 6.66 -18.75 1.01
C ARG A 87 7.14 -19.67 2.13
N ALA A 88 7.06 -19.24 3.39
CA ALA A 88 7.42 -19.99 4.58
C ALA A 88 6.17 -20.50 5.34
N GLY A 89 4.97 -20.39 4.76
CA GLY A 89 3.71 -20.87 5.34
C GLY A 89 3.14 -19.95 6.42
N ASN A 90 3.75 -18.78 6.67
CA ASN A 90 3.23 -17.86 7.68
C ASN A 90 2.00 -17.13 7.14
N ASN A 91 0.99 -16.97 8.01
CA ASN A 91 -0.23 -16.28 7.62
C ASN A 91 0.06 -14.82 7.24
N LEU A 92 -0.32 -14.42 6.03
CA LEU A 92 -0.22 -13.05 5.54
C LEU A 92 -1.15 -12.09 6.31
N ARG A 93 -2.08 -12.57 7.14
CA ARG A 93 -2.89 -11.77 8.09
C ARG A 93 -2.04 -10.81 8.92
N ARG A 94 -0.81 -11.19 9.30
CA ARG A 94 0.09 -10.27 10.03
C ARG A 94 0.42 -9.00 9.25
N TYR A 95 0.42 -9.07 7.92
CA TYR A 95 0.66 -7.95 7.01
C TYR A 95 -0.65 -7.31 6.49
N SER A 96 -1.78 -8.01 6.57
CA SER A 96 -3.08 -7.52 6.06
C SER A 96 -3.45 -6.12 6.55
N GLY A 97 -3.25 -5.82 7.83
CA GLY A 97 -3.53 -4.48 8.37
C GLY A 97 -2.59 -3.40 7.83
N GLN A 98 -1.34 -3.74 7.53
CA GLN A 98 -0.41 -2.82 6.86
C GLN A 98 -0.86 -2.56 5.42
N ILE A 99 -1.14 -3.62 4.67
CA ILE A 99 -1.55 -3.55 3.27
C ILE A 99 -2.83 -2.72 3.14
N ALA A 100 -3.85 -3.02 3.94
CA ALA A 100 -5.11 -2.28 3.92
C ALA A 100 -4.92 -0.78 4.20
N HIS A 101 -4.13 -0.45 5.23
CA HIS A 101 -3.80 0.94 5.56
C HIS A 101 -3.09 1.62 4.39
N ASP A 102 -2.04 0.98 3.87
CA ASP A 102 -1.20 1.53 2.81
C ASP A 102 -2.00 1.75 1.53
N SER A 103 -2.85 0.81 1.15
CA SER A 103 -3.68 0.92 -0.05
C SER A 103 -4.72 2.04 0.02
N VAL A 104 -5.47 2.15 1.13
CA VAL A 104 -6.44 3.26 1.34
C VAL A 104 -5.72 4.59 1.27
N MET A 105 -4.57 4.66 1.94
CA MET A 105 -3.75 5.84 1.97
C MET A 105 -3.26 6.14 0.53
N GLN A 106 -2.74 5.18 -0.22
CA GLN A 106 -2.18 5.40 -1.56
C GLN A 106 -3.23 5.93 -2.52
N PHE A 107 -4.46 5.38 -2.44
CA PHE A 107 -5.61 5.91 -3.15
C PHE A 107 -5.87 7.38 -2.79
N HIS A 108 -5.94 7.71 -1.49
CA HIS A 108 -6.17 9.09 -1.06
C HIS A 108 -5.14 10.02 -1.67
N GLY A 109 -3.86 9.63 -1.70
CA GLY A 109 -2.80 10.40 -2.34
C GLY A 109 -3.05 10.68 -3.83
N GLN A 110 -3.44 9.66 -4.59
CA GLN A 110 -3.76 9.80 -6.02
C GLN A 110 -4.97 10.71 -6.25
N PHE A 111 -6.05 10.50 -5.49
CA PHE A 111 -7.25 11.32 -5.55
C PHE A 111 -6.95 12.79 -5.23
N THR A 112 -6.17 13.02 -4.16
CA THR A 112 -5.75 14.35 -3.75
C THR A 112 -4.99 15.09 -4.84
N VAL A 113 -4.03 14.44 -5.50
CA VAL A 113 -3.29 15.05 -6.61
C VAL A 113 -4.21 15.35 -7.81
N SER A 114 -5.17 14.46 -8.11
CA SER A 114 -6.15 14.71 -9.19
C SER A 114 -7.00 15.94 -8.91
N LYS A 115 -7.57 16.04 -7.70
CA LYS A 115 -8.41 17.18 -7.29
C LYS A 115 -7.64 18.47 -7.15
N ALA A 116 -6.39 18.43 -6.68
CA ALA A 116 -5.53 19.60 -6.67
C ALA A 116 -5.29 20.15 -8.09
N LYS A 117 -5.03 19.27 -9.05
CA LYS A 117 -4.84 19.65 -10.46
C LYS A 117 -6.11 20.24 -11.07
N GLU A 118 -7.26 19.62 -10.86
CA GLU A 118 -8.57 20.14 -11.30
C GLU A 118 -8.86 21.53 -10.70
N ALA A 119 -8.51 21.75 -9.44
CA ALA A 119 -8.70 23.02 -8.73
C ALA A 119 -7.59 24.05 -9.01
N GLY A 120 -6.57 23.72 -9.80
CA GLY A 120 -5.43 24.62 -10.08
C GLY A 120 -4.51 24.87 -8.88
N LEU A 121 -4.61 24.06 -7.82
CA LEU A 121 -3.78 24.17 -6.61
C LEU A 121 -2.40 23.57 -6.86
N LYS A 122 -1.36 24.32 -6.46
CA LYS A 122 0.05 23.95 -6.70
C LYS A 122 0.85 23.69 -5.43
N HIS A 123 0.29 24.02 -4.27
CA HIS A 123 0.95 23.88 -2.98
C HIS A 123 0.24 22.81 -2.16
N TYR A 124 1.02 22.15 -1.31
CA TYR A 124 0.54 21.07 -0.47
C TYR A 124 1.16 21.21 0.92
N ARG A 125 0.32 21.02 1.95
CA ARG A 125 0.76 20.93 3.34
C ARG A 125 0.95 19.48 3.74
N TYR A 126 2.09 19.15 4.33
CA TYR A 126 2.26 17.84 4.96
C TYR A 126 1.58 17.83 6.32
N THR A 127 0.62 16.93 6.50
CA THR A 127 -0.17 16.82 7.73
C THR A 127 -0.18 15.39 8.23
N GLY A 128 -0.35 15.21 9.54
CA GLY A 128 -0.43 13.90 10.18
C GLY A 128 -0.03 13.97 11.64
N THR A 129 -0.03 12.80 12.29
CA THR A 129 0.33 12.69 13.70
C THR A 129 1.71 12.07 13.85
N LEU A 130 2.56 12.72 14.66
CA LEU A 130 3.83 12.14 15.09
C LEU A 130 3.62 11.12 16.19
N VAL A 131 4.31 9.99 16.04
CA VAL A 131 4.48 8.93 17.02
C VAL A 131 5.96 8.77 17.36
N ARG A 132 6.28 8.03 18.44
CA ARG A 132 7.65 7.85 18.94
C ARG A 132 8.64 7.35 17.87
N ASP A 133 8.18 6.50 16.96
CA ASP A 133 8.96 5.90 15.86
C ASP A 133 8.73 6.59 14.50
N SER A 134 8.32 7.87 14.51
CA SER A 134 8.17 8.64 13.28
C SER A 134 9.49 8.76 12.54
N ARG A 135 9.42 8.60 11.22
CA ARG A 135 10.60 8.69 10.36
C ARG A 135 11.13 10.12 10.30
N PRO A 136 12.46 10.33 10.12
CA PRO A 136 13.04 11.66 9.99
C PRO A 136 12.35 12.51 8.93
N PHE A 137 12.00 11.91 7.79
CA PHE A 137 11.22 12.58 6.74
C PHE A 137 9.89 13.13 7.27
N CYS A 138 9.11 12.31 7.99
CA CYS A 138 7.80 12.73 8.49
C CYS A 138 7.91 13.87 9.50
N VAL A 139 8.90 13.80 10.39
CA VAL A 139 9.18 14.86 11.37
C VAL A 139 9.58 16.16 10.65
N ASN A 140 10.50 16.08 9.69
CA ASN A 140 11.04 17.23 8.98
C ASN A 140 10.05 17.90 8.03
N MET A 141 9.04 17.16 7.54
CA MET A 141 8.04 17.67 6.61
C MET A 141 6.80 18.21 7.31
N LEU A 142 6.54 17.82 8.56
CA LEU A 142 5.31 18.19 9.25
C LEU A 142 5.02 19.70 9.19
N ASN A 143 3.81 20.04 8.76
CA ASN A 143 3.28 21.38 8.56
C ASN A 143 3.98 22.23 7.49
N LYS A 144 4.97 21.69 6.76
CA LYS A 144 5.55 22.40 5.63
C LYS A 144 4.57 22.50 4.48
N VAL A 145 4.53 23.68 3.87
CA VAL A 145 3.81 23.96 2.64
C VAL A 145 4.83 24.03 1.51
N LEU A 146 4.69 23.16 0.52
CA LEU A 146 5.65 23.01 -0.58
C LEU A 146 4.91 22.84 -1.91
N THR A 147 5.58 23.20 -3.00
CA THR A 147 5.11 22.92 -4.36
C THR A 147 5.30 21.44 -4.72
N GLU A 148 4.55 20.97 -5.72
CA GLU A 148 4.72 19.60 -6.25
C GLU A 148 6.18 19.32 -6.67
N LYS A 149 6.85 20.30 -7.29
CA LYS A 149 8.24 20.17 -7.74
C LYS A 149 9.17 19.98 -6.55
N GLU A 150 9.09 20.84 -5.53
CA GLU A 150 9.95 20.74 -4.34
C GLU A 150 9.75 19.41 -3.61
N ILE A 151 8.50 18.92 -3.50
CA ILE A 151 8.20 17.64 -2.87
C ILE A 151 8.90 16.49 -3.62
N ARG A 152 8.81 16.47 -4.95
CA ARG A 152 9.48 15.46 -5.80
C ARG A 152 11.00 15.56 -5.72
N ASP A 153 11.53 16.77 -5.72
CA ASP A 153 12.97 17.01 -5.63
C ASP A 153 13.54 16.54 -4.28
N ILE A 154 12.89 16.89 -3.17
CA ILE A 154 13.26 16.41 -1.83
C ILE A 154 13.18 14.89 -1.77
N TRP A 155 12.10 14.31 -2.31
CA TRP A 155 11.91 12.87 -2.31
C TRP A 155 13.00 12.14 -3.08
N ASN A 156 13.37 12.61 -4.27
CA ASN A 156 14.36 11.95 -5.11
C ASN A 156 15.77 12.07 -4.55
N ASN A 157 16.09 13.16 -3.84
CA ASN A 157 17.43 13.44 -3.35
C ASN A 157 17.69 13.00 -1.90
N GLN A 158 16.68 12.56 -1.15
CA GLN A 158 16.83 12.10 0.24
C GLN A 158 16.58 10.61 0.42
N GLY A 159 17.35 9.98 1.29
CA GLY A 159 17.18 8.58 1.70
C GLY A 159 16.97 8.46 3.21
N TRP A 160 16.09 7.55 3.63
CA TRP A 160 15.92 7.17 5.04
C TRP A 160 15.46 5.72 5.15
N GLN A 161 15.65 5.15 6.34
CA GLN A 161 15.21 3.79 6.63
C GLN A 161 13.68 3.68 6.50
N GLY A 162 13.23 2.70 5.71
CA GLY A 162 11.81 2.46 5.48
C GLY A 162 11.17 3.39 4.45
N LYS A 163 11.95 4.14 3.67
CA LYS A 163 11.46 4.84 2.47
C LYS A 163 10.95 3.81 1.45
N SER A 164 9.71 3.97 1.00
CA SER A 164 9.17 3.16 -0.11
C SER A 164 9.58 3.76 -1.45
N THR A 165 9.73 2.93 -2.48
CA THR A 165 9.91 3.41 -3.87
C THR A 165 8.58 3.90 -4.41
N GLY A 166 8.56 5.00 -5.15
CA GLY A 166 7.36 5.53 -5.81
C GLY A 166 7.17 7.04 -5.64
N ASP A 167 6.00 7.52 -6.03
CA ASP A 167 5.62 8.93 -5.99
C ASP A 167 5.41 9.42 -4.54
N PRO A 168 6.03 10.53 -4.10
CA PRO A 168 5.91 11.06 -2.74
C PRO A 168 4.47 11.36 -2.29
N PHE A 169 3.54 11.65 -3.21
CA PHE A 169 2.13 11.85 -2.91
C PHE A 169 1.40 10.54 -2.63
N ILE A 170 1.92 9.43 -3.16
CA ILE A 170 1.34 8.09 -3.02
C ILE A 170 1.99 7.37 -1.84
N VAL A 171 3.30 7.48 -1.61
CA VAL A 171 3.98 6.69 -0.56
C VAL A 171 4.33 7.47 0.71
N ARG A 172 4.36 8.82 0.66
CA ARG A 172 4.28 9.75 1.82
C ARG A 172 5.16 9.40 3.02
N GLY A 173 6.40 8.99 2.80
CA GLY A 173 7.33 8.65 3.89
C GLY A 173 7.54 7.15 4.13
N GLY A 174 6.75 6.27 3.50
CA GLY A 174 6.93 4.82 3.49
C GLY A 174 5.73 4.03 4.02
N TYR A 175 5.90 2.71 4.18
CA TYR A 175 4.85 1.81 4.67
C TYR A 175 4.26 2.25 6.03
N ARG A 176 2.96 2.04 6.23
CA ARG A 176 2.17 2.49 7.40
C ARG A 176 2.27 3.98 7.71
N CYS A 177 2.61 4.83 6.74
CA CYS A 177 2.63 6.25 7.03
C CYS A 177 1.21 6.76 7.33
N ARG A 178 1.11 7.60 8.35
CA ARG A 178 -0.13 8.28 8.77
C ARG A 178 -0.22 9.71 8.29
N HIS A 179 0.75 10.14 7.48
CA HIS A 179 0.82 11.49 6.97
C HIS A 179 0.29 11.57 5.54
N THR A 180 -0.19 12.75 5.17
CA THR A 180 -0.74 13.03 3.85
C THR A 180 -0.37 14.44 3.42
N TRP A 181 -0.26 14.62 2.10
CA TRP A 181 -0.13 15.93 1.48
C TRP A 181 -1.53 16.46 1.18
N ILE A 182 -1.95 17.53 1.85
CA ILE A 182 -3.25 18.18 1.62
C ILE A 182 -3.05 19.39 0.71
N PRO A 183 -3.79 19.54 -0.39
CA PRO A 183 -3.68 20.70 -1.26
C PRO A 183 -4.08 21.96 -0.50
N THR A 184 -3.33 23.02 -0.68
CA THR A 184 -3.54 24.28 0.00
C THR A 184 -3.23 25.44 -0.94
N ASP A 185 -3.78 26.61 -0.63
CA ASP A 185 -3.29 27.88 -1.15
C ASP A 185 -2.46 28.56 -0.06
N PRO A 186 -1.27 29.09 -0.34
CA PRO A 186 -0.51 29.91 0.62
C PRO A 186 -1.27 31.14 1.15
N LYS A 187 -2.31 31.58 0.43
CA LYS A 187 -3.21 32.65 0.87
C LYS A 187 -4.24 32.20 1.90
N TRP A 188 -4.44 30.89 2.08
CA TRP A 188 -5.31 30.37 3.12
C TRP A 188 -4.52 30.33 4.43
N ASP A 189 -4.94 31.12 5.40
CA ASP A 189 -4.36 31.15 6.74
C ASP A 189 -4.85 29.94 7.55
N ILE A 190 -4.20 28.79 7.31
CA ILE A 190 -4.48 27.48 7.92
C ILE A 190 -3.23 26.86 8.53
#